data_AF-A0A355B9W8-F1
#
_entry.id   AF-A0A355B9W8-F1
#
_cell.length_a   1.000
_cell.length_b   1.000
_cell.length_c   1.000
_cell.angle_alpha   90.00
_cell.angle_beta   90.00
_cell.angle_gamma   90.00
#
_symmetry.space_group_name_H-M   'P 1'
#
loop_
_entity.id
_entity.type
_entity.pdbx_description
1 polymer ?
#
loop_
_entity_poly.entity_id
_entity_poly.type
_entity_poly.pdbx_seq_one_letter_code
_entity_poly.pdbx_strand_id
1 'polypeptide(L)'
;MRQPIHEHPGFFHVGRLLSGGSPLPPAAELLASLGISDMERTARSLQSLALHPSFPREDSNFLSQFLESLGETFEPERALANLERILESRENPDALLSALHRSANRRSIVLTLAGGSQFLADTVHRHPAYLDWLLRPATLRD
;
A
#
# COMPACT_ATOMS: atom_id res chain seq x y z
N MET A 1 0.68 -16.21 16.65
CA MET A 1 0.81 -16.01 15.19
C MET A 1 -0.46 -15.38 14.70
N ARG A 2 -0.41 -14.20 14.06
CA ARG A 2 -1.56 -13.70 13.27
C ARG A 2 -1.77 -14.68 12.12
N GLN A 3 -3.03 -15.01 11.80
CA GLN A 3 -3.33 -15.75 10.58
C GLN A 3 -2.89 -14.91 9.36
N PRO A 4 -2.39 -15.55 8.29
CA PRO A 4 -2.11 -14.87 7.03
C PRO A 4 -3.36 -14.15 6.50
N ILE A 5 -3.22 -12.97 5.88
CA ILE A 5 -4.39 -12.20 5.43
C ILE A 5 -5.19 -12.97 4.38
N HIS A 6 -4.54 -13.73 3.51
CA HIS A 6 -5.22 -14.51 2.47
C HIS A 6 -6.14 -15.62 3.03
N GLU A 7 -5.97 -16.02 4.30
CA GLU A 7 -6.88 -16.96 4.98
C GLU A 7 -8.07 -16.25 5.64
N HIS A 8 -8.03 -14.91 5.78
CA HIS A 8 -9.11 -14.15 6.38
C HIS A 8 -10.33 -14.10 5.44
N PRO A 9 -11.56 -14.40 5.89
CA PRO A 9 -12.76 -14.41 5.04
C PRO A 9 -12.99 -13.08 4.28
N GLY A 10 -12.62 -11.96 4.92
CA GLY A 10 -12.63 -10.63 4.32
C GLY A 10 -11.78 -10.46 3.07
N PHE A 11 -10.72 -11.25 2.90
CA PHE A 11 -9.80 -11.11 1.78
C PHE A 11 -10.49 -11.42 0.44
N PHE A 12 -11.41 -12.39 0.42
CA PHE A 12 -12.22 -12.72 -0.77
C PHE A 12 -13.12 -11.56 -1.24
N HIS A 13 -13.35 -10.57 -0.38
CA HIS A 13 -14.16 -9.39 -0.69
C HIS A 13 -13.33 -8.16 -1.06
N VAL A 14 -11.99 -8.22 -0.99
CA VAL A 14 -11.10 -7.10 -1.31
C VAL A 14 -11.28 -6.64 -2.76
N GLY A 15 -11.49 -7.56 -3.71
CA GLY A 15 -11.71 -7.21 -5.12
C GLY A 15 -12.88 -6.23 -5.34
N ARG A 16 -13.89 -6.25 -4.46
CA ARG A 16 -15.00 -5.28 -4.48
C ARG A 16 -14.53 -3.88 -4.08
N LEU A 17 -13.63 -3.76 -3.11
CA LEU A 17 -13.03 -2.48 -2.71
C LEU A 17 -12.24 -1.89 -3.87
N LEU A 18 -11.42 -2.72 -4.53
CA LEU A 18 -10.64 -2.31 -5.71
C LEU A 18 -11.52 -1.86 -6.88
N SER A 19 -12.77 -2.33 -6.94
CA SER A 19 -13.76 -1.97 -7.95
C SER A 19 -14.68 -0.81 -7.52
N GLY A 20 -14.47 -0.20 -6.35
CA GLY A 20 -15.24 0.96 -5.87
C GLY A 20 -16.48 0.66 -5.05
N GLY A 21 -16.66 -0.57 -4.58
CA GLY A 21 -17.74 -0.90 -3.65
C GLY A 21 -17.37 -0.58 -2.20
N SER A 22 -18.39 -0.27 -1.39
CA SER A 22 -18.23 -0.20 0.07
C SER A 22 -17.82 -1.56 0.66
N PRO A 23 -17.05 -1.58 1.76
CA PRO A 23 -16.66 -2.81 2.44
C PRO A 23 -17.88 -3.55 2.97
N LEU A 24 -17.96 -4.84 2.61
CA LEU A 24 -18.87 -5.78 3.26
C LEU A 24 -18.34 -6.14 4.66
N PRO A 25 -19.19 -6.63 5.59
CA PRO A 25 -18.76 -6.90 6.97
C PRO A 25 -17.47 -7.72 7.10
N PRO A 26 -17.24 -8.81 6.33
CA PRO A 26 -15.97 -9.54 6.43
C PRO A 26 -14.76 -8.72 5.96
N ALA A 27 -14.90 -7.89 4.93
CA ALA A 27 -13.83 -6.99 4.48
C ALA A 27 -13.58 -5.88 5.50
N ALA A 28 -14.63 -5.34 6.11
CA ALA A 28 -14.53 -4.38 7.19
C ALA A 28 -13.76 -4.95 8.40
N GLU A 29 -14.05 -6.19 8.79
CA GLU A 29 -13.31 -6.91 9.84
C GLU A 29 -11.84 -7.11 9.47
N LEU A 30 -11.55 -7.45 8.20
CA LEU A 30 -10.18 -7.53 7.71
C LEU A 30 -9.47 -6.18 7.88
N LEU A 31 -10.05 -5.09 7.37
CA LEU A 31 -9.46 -3.75 7.47
C LEU A 31 -9.26 -3.34 8.95
N ALA A 32 -10.24 -3.61 9.82
CA ALA A 32 -10.12 -3.36 11.26
C ALA A 32 -8.96 -4.14 11.88
N SER A 33 -8.73 -5.39 11.46
CA SER A 33 -7.59 -6.20 11.94
C SER A 33 -6.22 -5.61 11.58
N LEU A 34 -6.18 -4.77 10.55
CA LEU A 34 -5.00 -4.01 10.10
C LEU A 34 -4.83 -2.67 10.82
N GLY A 35 -5.71 -2.33 11.76
CA GLY A 35 -5.68 -1.06 12.49
C GLY A 35 -6.35 0.10 11.74
N ILE A 36 -7.17 -0.19 10.73
CA ILE A 36 -7.86 0.83 9.94
C ILE A 36 -9.15 1.24 10.65
N SER A 37 -9.32 2.56 10.81
CA SER A 37 -10.48 3.16 11.45
C SER A 37 -11.49 3.71 10.44
N ASP A 38 -11.04 4.41 9.39
CA ASP A 38 -11.91 4.92 8.31
C ASP A 38 -11.91 3.95 7.11
N MET A 39 -12.87 3.02 7.13
CA MET A 39 -12.97 1.95 6.15
C MET A 39 -13.39 2.48 4.78
N GLU A 40 -14.29 3.47 4.73
CA GLU A 40 -14.79 4.08 3.51
C GLU A 40 -13.70 4.88 2.80
N ARG A 41 -12.90 5.65 3.54
CA ARG A 41 -11.74 6.34 2.98
C ARG A 41 -10.70 5.34 2.48
N THR A 42 -10.39 4.32 3.26
CA THR A 42 -9.44 3.27 2.86
C THR A 42 -9.90 2.56 1.58
N ALA A 43 -11.19 2.20 1.49
CA ALA A 43 -11.75 1.57 0.31
C ALA A 43 -11.59 2.45 -0.94
N ARG A 44 -11.85 3.76 -0.81
CA ARG A 44 -11.64 4.72 -1.90
C ARG A 44 -10.18 4.83 -2.31
N SER A 45 -9.25 4.82 -1.35
CA SER A 45 -7.82 4.87 -1.69
C SER A 45 -7.32 3.57 -2.34
N LEU A 46 -7.77 2.41 -1.85
CA LEU A 46 -7.47 1.12 -2.49
C LEU A 46 -8.05 1.06 -3.91
N GLN A 47 -9.24 1.60 -4.13
CA GLN A 47 -9.82 1.76 -5.46
C GLN A 47 -8.96 2.68 -6.35
N SER A 48 -8.55 3.84 -5.84
CA SER A 48 -7.72 4.81 -6.57
C SER A 48 -6.41 4.16 -7.06
N LEU A 49 -5.70 3.44 -6.18
CA LEU A 49 -4.53 2.66 -6.55
C LEU A 49 -4.86 1.59 -7.59
N ALA A 50 -5.96 0.86 -7.43
CA ALA A 50 -6.36 -0.19 -8.35
C ALA A 50 -6.75 0.31 -9.75
N LEU A 51 -7.18 1.57 -9.89
CA LEU A 51 -7.44 2.19 -11.19
C LEU A 51 -6.15 2.41 -11.98
N HIS A 52 -5.00 2.48 -11.32
CA HIS A 52 -3.73 2.60 -12.01
C HIS A 52 -3.41 1.31 -12.81
N PRO A 53 -3.11 1.38 -14.13
CA PRO A 53 -2.93 0.19 -14.97
C PRO A 53 -1.85 -0.78 -14.47
N SER A 54 -0.75 -0.22 -13.93
CA SER A 54 0.39 -0.99 -13.42
C SER A 54 0.25 -1.43 -11.95
N PHE A 55 -0.88 -1.15 -11.28
CA PHE A 55 -1.15 -1.71 -9.97
C PHE A 55 -1.65 -3.16 -10.14
N PRO A 56 -1.00 -4.17 -9.53
CA PRO A 56 -1.27 -5.58 -9.80
C PRO A 56 -2.50 -6.08 -9.02
N ARG A 57 -3.67 -5.49 -9.28
CA ARG A 57 -4.95 -5.78 -8.61
C ARG A 57 -5.48 -7.20 -8.84
N GLU A 58 -5.02 -7.91 -9.87
CA GLU A 58 -5.42 -9.30 -10.15
C GLU A 58 -4.49 -10.32 -9.46
N ASP A 59 -3.37 -9.87 -8.91
CA ASP A 59 -2.42 -10.73 -8.19
C ASP A 59 -2.81 -10.80 -6.71
N SER A 60 -3.53 -11.87 -6.36
CA SER A 60 -3.99 -12.10 -4.98
C SER A 60 -2.84 -12.25 -3.98
N ASN A 61 -1.71 -12.81 -4.38
CA ASN A 61 -0.55 -12.94 -3.51
C ASN A 61 0.06 -11.56 -3.22
N PHE A 62 0.21 -10.72 -4.24
CA PHE A 62 0.62 -9.33 -4.02
C PHE A 62 -0.34 -8.59 -3.11
N LEU A 63 -1.66 -8.68 -3.36
CA LEU A 63 -2.66 -7.96 -2.57
C LEU A 63 -2.62 -8.37 -1.09
N SER A 64 -2.51 -9.67 -0.81
CA SER A 64 -2.36 -10.16 0.57
C SER A 64 -1.13 -9.55 1.22
N GLN A 65 0.02 -9.66 0.56
CA GLN A 65 1.28 -9.14 1.09
C GLN A 65 1.32 -7.61 1.20
N PHE A 66 0.63 -6.90 0.32
CA PHE A 66 0.50 -5.44 0.37
C PHE A 66 -0.32 -5.02 1.59
N LEU A 67 -1.47 -5.65 1.82
CA LEU A 67 -2.32 -5.41 2.99
C LEU A 67 -1.61 -5.79 4.30
N GLU A 68 -0.83 -6.88 4.30
CA GLU A 68 0.01 -7.28 5.44
C GLU A 68 1.04 -6.19 5.75
N SER A 69 1.83 -5.79 4.76
CA SER A 69 2.82 -4.71 4.93
C SER A 69 2.17 -3.38 5.34
N LEU A 70 0.95 -3.11 4.90
CA LEU A 70 0.20 -1.91 5.30
C LEU A 70 -0.20 -1.95 6.78
N GLY A 71 -0.72 -3.09 7.25
CA GLY A 71 -1.09 -3.31 8.65
C GLY A 71 0.09 -3.45 9.62
N GLU A 72 1.31 -3.60 9.10
CA GLU A 72 2.56 -3.53 9.88
C GLU A 72 3.05 -2.09 10.08
N THR A 73 2.53 -1.11 9.33
CA THR A 73 2.88 0.29 9.53
C THR A 73 2.22 0.86 10.78
N PHE A 74 2.84 1.90 11.36
CA PHE A 74 2.30 2.58 12.53
C PHE A 74 0.96 3.27 12.24
N GLU A 75 0.79 3.83 11.04
CA GLU A 75 -0.40 4.58 10.61
C GLU A 75 -0.78 4.14 9.18
N PRO A 76 -1.53 3.02 9.04
CA PRO A 76 -1.89 2.41 7.75
C PRO A 76 -2.62 3.36 6.80
N GLU A 77 -3.57 4.13 7.32
CA GLU A 77 -4.35 5.07 6.52
C GLU A 77 -3.49 6.23 6.01
N ARG A 78 -2.53 6.69 6.82
CA ARG A 78 -1.54 7.70 6.40
C ARG A 78 -0.57 7.13 5.37
N ALA A 79 -0.11 5.89 5.55
CA ALA A 79 0.76 5.22 4.60
C ALA A 79 0.10 5.14 3.21
N LEU A 80 -1.18 4.76 3.17
CA LEU A 80 -1.94 4.64 1.93
C LEU A 80 -2.11 6.01 1.24
N ALA A 81 -2.54 7.03 1.97
CA ALA A 81 -2.71 8.39 1.43
C ALA A 81 -1.39 9.00 0.94
N ASN A 82 -0.28 8.77 1.67
CA ASN A 82 1.03 9.24 1.23
C ASN A 82 1.57 8.45 0.03
N LEU A 83 1.28 7.15 -0.10
CA LEU A 83 1.67 6.37 -1.27
C LEU A 83 1.00 6.90 -2.54
N GLU A 84 -0.30 7.20 -2.50
CA GLU A 84 -1.04 7.81 -3.62
C GLU A 84 -0.36 9.11 -4.08
N ARG A 85 -0.14 10.02 -3.13
CA ARG A 85 0.50 11.30 -3.39
C ARG A 85 1.94 11.17 -3.89
N ILE A 86 2.68 10.16 -3.43
CA ILE A 86 4.02 9.85 -3.95
C ILE A 86 3.91 9.42 -5.40
N LEU A 87 3.00 8.49 -5.74
CA LEU A 87 2.79 8.02 -7.11
C LEU A 87 2.41 9.16 -8.06
N GLU A 88 1.49 10.03 -7.64
CA GLU A 88 1.04 11.21 -8.42
C GLU A 88 2.18 12.20 -8.75
N SER A 89 3.20 12.29 -7.89
CA SER A 89 4.34 13.19 -8.11
C SER A 89 5.41 12.65 -9.05
N ARG A 90 5.32 11.38 -9.48
CA ARG A 90 6.37 10.74 -10.29
C ARG A 90 6.13 10.96 -11.77
N GLU A 91 7.22 11.19 -12.50
CA GLU A 91 7.20 11.12 -13.98
C GLU A 91 6.88 9.71 -14.49
N ASN A 92 7.29 8.68 -13.74
CA ASN A 92 7.04 7.27 -14.05
C ASN A 92 6.55 6.52 -12.79
N PRO A 93 5.23 6.55 -12.51
CA PRO A 93 4.65 5.80 -11.39
C PRO A 93 4.72 4.28 -11.58
N ASP A 94 4.66 3.79 -12.83
CA ASP A 94 4.75 2.37 -13.19
C ASP A 94 6.04 1.72 -12.70
N ALA A 95 7.16 2.44 -12.75
CA ALA A 95 8.44 1.96 -12.25
C ALA A 95 8.41 1.71 -10.73
N LEU A 96 7.76 2.60 -9.96
CA LEU A 96 7.60 2.41 -8.52
C LEU A 96 6.66 1.24 -8.22
N LEU A 97 5.50 1.16 -8.88
CA LEU A 97 4.57 0.05 -8.70
C LEU A 97 5.20 -1.30 -9.06
N SER A 98 5.97 -1.36 -10.13
CA SER A 98 6.74 -2.55 -10.50
C SER A 98 7.79 -2.92 -9.44
N ALA A 99 8.45 -1.93 -8.83
CA ALA A 99 9.41 -2.18 -7.76
C ALA A 99 8.74 -2.70 -6.48
N LEU A 100 7.56 -2.16 -6.13
CA LEU A 100 6.72 -2.61 -5.02
C LEU A 100 6.21 -4.04 -5.25
N HIS A 101 5.77 -4.35 -6.46
CA HIS A 101 5.31 -5.70 -6.84
C HIS A 101 6.41 -6.74 -6.72
N ARG A 102 7.63 -6.42 -7.20
CA ARG A 102 8.73 -7.38 -7.29
C ARG A 102 9.53 -7.59 -5.99
N SER A 103 9.39 -6.72 -4.99
CA SER A 103 10.21 -6.78 -3.78
C SER A 103 9.42 -6.41 -2.53
N ALA A 104 9.18 -7.40 -1.66
CA ALA A 104 8.56 -7.19 -0.36
C ALA A 104 9.34 -6.21 0.54
N ASN A 105 10.68 -6.26 0.49
CA ASN A 105 11.53 -5.35 1.24
C ASN A 105 11.30 -3.89 0.81
N ARG A 106 11.36 -3.61 -0.51
CA ARG A 106 11.06 -2.27 -1.03
C ARG A 106 9.66 -1.81 -0.65
N ARG A 107 8.69 -2.72 -0.74
CA ARG A 107 7.30 -2.46 -0.37
C ARG A 107 7.16 -2.03 1.09
N SER A 108 7.76 -2.80 2.00
CA SER A 108 7.82 -2.48 3.43
C SER A 108 8.45 -1.11 3.67
N ILE A 109 9.63 -0.83 3.09
CA ILE A 109 10.34 0.44 3.26
C ILE A 109 9.49 1.64 2.80
N VAL A 110 8.86 1.54 1.63
CA VAL A 110 8.01 2.63 1.11
C VAL A 110 6.82 2.87 2.04
N LEU A 111 6.13 1.80 2.47
CA LEU A 111 4.97 1.91 3.35
C LEU A 111 5.36 2.41 4.75
N THR A 112 6.47 1.94 5.32
CA THR A 112 7.01 2.42 6.59
C THR A 112 7.39 3.90 6.51
N LEU A 113 8.02 4.36 5.42
CA LEU A 113 8.33 5.79 5.23
C LEU A 113 7.04 6.61 5.14
N ALA A 114 6.09 6.16 4.31
CA ALA A 114 4.82 6.85 4.07
C ALA A 114 3.94 6.93 5.32
N GLY A 115 3.94 5.86 6.13
CA GLY A 115 3.17 5.78 7.38
C GLY A 115 3.91 6.36 8.59
N GLY A 116 5.25 6.32 8.62
CA GLY A 116 6.05 6.61 9.80
C GLY A 116 6.47 8.07 9.96
N SER A 117 6.56 8.86 8.88
CA SER A 117 6.99 10.26 8.97
C SER A 117 6.38 11.13 7.86
N GLN A 118 5.50 12.05 8.26
CA GLN A 118 4.93 13.02 7.33
C GLN A 118 6.01 13.91 6.69
N PHE A 119 7.03 14.31 7.45
CA PHE A 119 8.15 15.08 6.94
C PHE A 119 8.91 14.34 5.82
N LEU A 120 9.19 13.04 6.00
CA LEU A 120 9.86 12.24 4.97
C LEU A 120 8.96 12.05 3.74
N ALA A 121 7.67 11.76 3.94
CA ALA A 121 6.72 11.64 2.85
C ALA A 121 6.63 12.95 2.03
N ASP A 122 6.55 14.11 2.70
CA ASP A 122 6.55 15.43 2.06
C ASP A 122 7.86 15.77 1.35
N THR A 123 8.98 15.27 1.88
CA THR A 123 10.28 15.45 1.25
C THR A 123 10.39 14.61 -0.01
N VAL A 124 9.99 13.34 0.04
CA VAL A 124 9.97 12.44 -1.13
C VAL A 124 9.00 12.93 -2.20
N HIS A 125 7.81 13.40 -1.82
CA HIS A 125 6.86 13.95 -2.77
C HIS A 125 7.41 15.18 -3.52
N ARG A 126 8.10 16.09 -2.81
CA ARG A 126 8.74 17.26 -3.44
C ARG A 126 10.00 16.91 -4.23
N HIS A 127 10.67 15.83 -3.85
CA HIS A 127 11.91 15.36 -4.47
C HIS A 127 11.86 13.85 -4.75
N PRO A 128 11.11 13.40 -5.77
CA PRO A 128 10.85 11.96 -6.02
C PRO A 128 12.12 11.10 -6.19
N ALA A 129 13.21 11.71 -6.68
CA ALA A 129 14.51 11.06 -6.85
C ALA A 129 15.14 10.56 -5.54
N TYR A 130 14.75 11.12 -4.38
CA TYR A 130 15.24 10.64 -3.08
C TYR A 130 14.71 9.25 -2.75
N LEU A 131 13.48 8.93 -3.15
CA LEU A 131 12.96 7.57 -3.00
C LEU A 131 13.70 6.61 -3.93
N ASP A 132 14.01 7.03 -5.16
CA ASP A 132 14.78 6.20 -6.09
C ASP A 132 16.17 5.91 -5.55
N TRP A 133 16.83 6.90 -4.95
CA TRP A 133 18.10 6.72 -4.26
C TRP A 133 17.98 5.75 -3.07
N LEU A 134 16.93 5.89 -2.25
CA LEU A 134 16.67 5.01 -1.12
C LEU A 134 16.48 3.56 -1.57
N LEU A 135 15.75 3.31 -2.66
CA LEU A 135 15.43 1.96 -3.13
C LEU A 135 16.57 1.24 -3.87
N ARG A 136 17.74 1.87 -4.02
CA ARG A 136 18.92 1.23 -4.63
C ARG A 136 19.49 0.15 -3.70
N PRO A 137 19.90 -1.02 -4.24
CA PRO A 137 20.55 -2.07 -3.45
C PRO A 137 21.82 -1.62 -2.73
N ALA A 138 22.52 -0.60 -3.24
CA ALA A 138 23.71 -0.07 -2.57
C ALA A 138 23.38 0.76 -1.31
N THR A 139 22.16 1.30 -1.24
CA THR A 139 21.68 2.13 -0.11
C THR A 139 21.00 1.26 0.94
N LEU A 140 20.26 0.24 0.49
CA LEU A 140 19.62 -0.75 1.35
C LEU A 140 20.48 -2.02 1.36
N ARG A 141 21.28 -2.21 2.40
CA ARG A 141 21.93 -3.51 2.64
C ARG A 141 20.86 -4.48 3.13
N ASP A 142 20.69 -5.58 2.40
CA ASP A 142 19.90 -6.75 2.80
C ASP A 142 20.50 -7.42 4.05
#